data_AF-A0A8T3ARQ0-F1
#
_entry.id   AF-A0A8T3ARQ0-F1
#
_cell.length_a   1.000
_cell.length_b   1.000
_cell.length_c   1.000
_cell.angle_alpha   90.00
_cell.angle_beta   90.00
_cell.angle_gamma   90.00
#
_symmetry.space_group_name_H-M   'P 1'
#
loop_
_entity.id
_entity.type
_entity.pdbx_description
1 polymer ?
#
loop_
_entity_poly.entity_id
_entity_poly.type
_entity_poly.pdbx_seq_one_letter_code
_entity_poly.pdbx_strand_id
1 'polypeptide(L)'
;MSSISLLVHKKCNLSFLWDPWCNRQTISASFNSTRLSHRWVKEFISNRHWVLPDYVPAVIKTSILGISIEEEQPVFTWEGSSNPSYRNFMALFYSQYDDVVWSKYIWHKKYALRYACYAWMAVQGKLK
;
A
#
# COMPACT_ATOMS: atom_id res chain seq x y z
N MET A 1 14.05 7.35 5.48
CA MET A 1 12.64 6.95 5.66
C MET A 1 12.04 6.80 4.29
N SER A 2 11.59 5.61 3.93
CA SER A 2 11.02 5.33 2.62
C SER A 2 9.76 6.17 2.37
N SER A 3 9.74 7.01 1.34
CA SER A 3 8.61 7.87 0.98
C SER A 3 7.74 7.21 -0.10
N ILE A 4 6.51 6.88 0.28
CA ILE A 4 5.45 6.44 -0.64
C ILE A 4 4.58 7.65 -0.95
N SER A 5 4.29 7.88 -2.22
CA SER A 5 3.31 8.88 -2.65
C SER A 5 2.27 8.25 -3.59
N LEU A 6 1.03 8.63 -3.37
CA LEU A 6 -0.11 8.27 -4.21
C LEU A 6 -0.57 9.52 -4.94
N LEU A 7 -0.66 9.45 -6.26
CA LEU A 7 -1.09 10.54 -7.12
C LEU A 7 -2.53 10.30 -7.56
N VAL A 8 -3.36 11.33 -7.38
CA VAL A 8 -4.78 11.29 -7.74
C VAL A 8 -4.95 11.89 -9.12
N HIS A 9 -5.44 11.09 -10.07
CA HIS A 9 -5.78 11.54 -11.42
C HIS A 9 -6.95 10.74 -12.00
N LYS A 10 -7.51 11.18 -13.13
CA LYS A 10 -8.76 10.62 -13.71
C LYS A 10 -8.72 9.12 -14.04
N LYS A 11 -7.54 8.51 -14.16
CA LYS A 11 -7.37 7.08 -14.49
C LYS A 11 -6.84 6.26 -13.32
N CYS A 12 -6.73 6.84 -12.13
CA CYS A 12 -6.21 6.12 -10.97
C CYS A 12 -7.16 4.99 -10.54
N ASN A 13 -6.59 3.83 -10.21
CA ASN A 13 -7.31 2.72 -9.61
C ASN A 13 -7.05 2.72 -8.09
N LEU A 14 -7.35 3.85 -7.45
CA LEU A 14 -7.28 3.98 -6.00
C LEU A 14 -8.68 3.70 -5.41
N SER A 15 -8.74 2.90 -4.36
CA SER A 15 -9.94 2.73 -3.55
C SER A 15 -10.27 4.04 -2.85
N PHE A 16 -11.53 4.46 -2.94
CA PHE A 16 -11.96 5.70 -2.30
C PHE A 16 -11.78 5.65 -0.78
N LEU A 17 -12.14 4.54 -0.13
CA LEU A 17 -12.08 4.44 1.34
C LEU A 17 -10.75 3.91 1.88
N TRP A 18 -10.15 2.93 1.19
CA TRP A 18 -9.09 2.10 1.77
C TRP A 18 -7.68 2.57 1.46
N ASP A 19 -7.48 3.25 0.33
CA ASP A 19 -6.14 3.74 -0.02
C ASP A 19 -5.83 5.06 0.70
N PRO A 20 -4.60 5.26 1.19
CA PRO A 20 -4.21 6.45 1.94
C PRO A 20 -3.87 7.64 1.02
N TRP A 21 -4.75 7.93 0.05
CA TRP A 21 -4.54 9.00 -0.93
C TRP A 21 -4.93 10.38 -0.40
N CYS A 22 -5.78 10.46 0.61
CA CYS A 22 -6.23 11.71 1.21
C CYS A 22 -5.30 12.10 2.38
N ASN A 23 -4.39 13.05 2.17
CA ASN A 23 -3.43 13.50 3.19
C ASN A 23 -2.64 12.36 3.87
N ARG A 24 -2.30 11.30 3.11
CA ARG A 24 -1.64 10.08 3.60
C ARG A 24 -2.45 9.28 4.64
N GLN A 25 -3.75 9.51 4.72
CA GLN A 25 -4.67 8.80 5.59
C GLN A 25 -5.78 8.14 4.78
N THR A 26 -6.32 7.05 5.31
CA THR A 26 -7.46 6.37 4.72
C THR A 26 -8.74 7.11 5.14
N ILE A 27 -9.66 7.33 4.20
CA ILE A 27 -10.95 7.96 4.52
C ILE A 27 -11.75 7.07 5.47
N SER A 28 -11.61 5.74 5.35
CA SER A 28 -12.25 4.75 6.22
C SER A 28 -11.98 4.95 7.71
N ALA A 29 -10.83 5.52 8.08
CA ALA A 29 -10.49 5.79 9.47
C ALA A 29 -11.39 6.88 10.09
N SER A 30 -11.86 7.82 9.28
CA SER A 30 -12.73 8.93 9.73
C SER A 30 -14.20 8.71 9.38
N PHE A 31 -14.48 8.01 8.28
CA PHE A 31 -15.83 7.76 7.80
C PHE A 31 -15.86 6.48 6.98
N ASN A 32 -16.68 5.54 7.45
CA ASN A 32 -16.91 4.31 6.74
C ASN A 32 -18.32 4.30 6.17
N SER A 33 -18.45 3.93 4.90
CA SER A 33 -19.73 3.78 4.22
C SER A 33 -19.66 2.57 3.31
N THR A 34 -20.57 1.62 3.51
CA THR A 34 -20.71 0.44 2.65
C THR A 34 -21.02 0.81 1.19
N ARG A 35 -21.53 2.02 0.94
CA ARG A 35 -21.79 2.54 -0.42
C ARG A 35 -20.50 2.94 -1.15
N LEU A 36 -19.43 3.24 -0.40
CA LEU A 36 -18.15 3.73 -0.92
C LEU A 36 -17.03 2.68 -0.83
N SER A 37 -17.24 1.56 -0.13
CA SER A 37 -16.22 0.53 0.11
C SER A 37 -15.65 -0.10 -1.16
N HIS A 38 -16.46 -0.19 -2.22
CA HIS A 38 -16.08 -0.80 -3.49
C HIS A 38 -15.95 0.21 -4.63
N ARG A 39 -15.86 1.50 -4.30
CA ARG A 39 -15.78 2.59 -5.28
C ARG A 39 -14.35 3.05 -5.49
N TRP A 40 -14.03 3.40 -6.73
CA TRP A 40 -12.72 3.95 -7.08
C TRP A 40 -12.74 5.48 -7.03
N VAL A 41 -11.60 6.09 -6.70
CA VAL A 41 -11.43 7.55 -6.65
C VAL A 41 -11.80 8.22 -7.97
N LYS A 42 -11.39 7.61 -9.11
CA LYS A 42 -11.72 8.10 -10.46
C LYS A 42 -13.21 8.28 -10.73
N GLU A 43 -14.09 7.54 -10.05
CA GLU A 43 -15.55 7.67 -10.23
C GLU A 43 -16.08 8.99 -9.69
N PHE A 44 -15.34 9.62 -8.77
CA PHE A 44 -15.68 10.91 -8.16
C PHE A 44 -14.93 12.08 -8.81
N ILE A 45 -14.30 11.86 -9.97
CA ILE A 45 -13.54 12.88 -10.70
C ILE A 45 -14.19 13.10 -12.07
N SER A 46 -14.75 14.29 -12.28
CA SER A 46 -15.30 14.70 -13.58
C SER A 46 -14.70 16.04 -14.00
N ASN A 47 -14.17 16.11 -15.23
CA ASN A 47 -13.56 17.34 -15.79
C ASN A 47 -12.54 18.02 -14.87
N ARG A 48 -11.66 17.25 -14.21
CA ARG A 48 -10.67 17.74 -13.21
C ARG A 48 -11.29 18.38 -11.95
N HIS A 49 -12.56 18.08 -11.67
CA HIS A 49 -13.24 18.51 -10.44
C HIS A 49 -13.74 17.30 -9.66
N TRP A 50 -13.79 17.43 -8.34
CA TRP A 50 -14.37 16.45 -7.44
C TRP A 50 -15.90 16.52 -7.48
N VAL A 51 -16.54 15.39 -7.75
CA VAL A 51 -18.00 15.23 -7.70
C VAL A 51 -18.33 14.26 -6.57
N LEU A 52 -18.46 14.81 -5.36
CA LEU A 52 -18.70 14.03 -4.15
C LEU A 52 -20.19 13.99 -3.80
N PRO A 53 -20.73 12.82 -3.40
CA PRO A 53 -22.14 12.71 -3.00
C PRO A 53 -22.49 13.53 -1.75
N ASP A 54 -23.76 13.90 -1.59
CA ASP A 54 -24.25 14.72 -0.48
C ASP A 54 -24.14 14.06 0.89
N TYR A 55 -24.19 12.74 0.93
CA TYR A 55 -24.05 11.98 2.17
C TYR A 55 -22.61 11.92 2.71
N VAL A 56 -21.61 12.42 1.97
CA VAL A 56 -20.23 12.52 2.49
C VAL A 56 -20.14 13.70 3.47
N PRO A 57 -19.64 13.49 4.71
CA PRO A 57 -19.52 14.55 5.70
C PRO A 57 -18.71 15.76 5.21
N ALA A 58 -19.11 16.96 5.61
CA ALA A 58 -18.48 18.22 5.19
C ALA A 58 -16.97 18.24 5.47
N VAL A 59 -16.54 17.75 6.64
CA VAL A 59 -15.13 17.69 7.04
C VAL A 59 -14.28 16.91 6.03
N ILE A 60 -14.82 15.80 5.52
CA ILE A 60 -14.12 14.96 4.54
C ILE A 60 -14.18 15.59 3.16
N LYS A 61 -15.32 16.18 2.78
CA LYS A 61 -15.43 16.93 1.52
C LYS A 61 -14.39 18.04 1.44
N THR A 62 -14.23 18.85 2.49
CA THR A 62 -13.22 19.91 2.55
C THR A 62 -11.80 19.34 2.40
N SER A 63 -11.51 18.22 3.06
CA SER A 63 -10.21 17.55 2.95
C SER A 63 -9.92 17.06 1.54
N ILE A 64 -10.90 16.44 0.88
CA ILE A 64 -10.77 15.93 -0.49
C ILE A 64 -10.66 17.08 -1.50
N LEU A 65 -11.45 18.13 -1.35
CA LEU A 65 -11.43 19.30 -2.24
C LEU A 65 -10.09 20.05 -2.20
N GLY A 66 -9.34 19.95 -1.10
CA GLY A 66 -7.98 20.47 -1.01
C GLY A 66 -6.93 19.66 -1.78
N ILE A 67 -7.28 18.50 -2.32
CA ILE A 67 -6.36 17.63 -3.06
C ILE A 67 -6.37 18.02 -4.54
N SER A 68 -5.19 18.36 -5.03
CA SER A 68 -4.92 18.58 -6.46
C SER A 68 -5.19 17.29 -7.25
N ILE A 69 -5.96 17.42 -8.34
CA ILE A 69 -6.13 16.36 -9.32
C ILE A 69 -5.03 16.53 -10.36
N GLU A 70 -4.02 15.68 -10.28
CA GLU A 70 -2.82 15.73 -11.11
C GLU A 70 -3.09 15.24 -12.55
N GLU A 71 -2.13 15.53 -13.43
CA GLU A 71 -2.13 14.99 -14.79
C GLU A 71 -1.85 13.48 -14.80
N GLU A 72 -2.05 12.84 -15.96
CA GLU A 72 -1.87 11.41 -16.08
C GLU A 72 -0.41 11.01 -15.83
N GLN A 73 -0.18 10.44 -14.66
CA GLN A 73 1.11 9.98 -14.18
C GLN A 73 0.96 8.64 -13.44
N PRO A 74 2.06 7.94 -13.16
CA PRO A 74 2.05 6.74 -12.36
C PRO A 74 1.39 6.98 -10.99
N VAL A 75 0.27 6.29 -10.74
CA VAL A 75 -0.55 6.42 -9.52
C VAL A 75 0.25 6.23 -8.23
N PHE A 76 1.24 5.34 -8.30
CA PHE A 76 2.07 4.96 -7.18
C PHE A 76 3.52 5.27 -7.52
N THR A 77 4.17 6.05 -6.66
CA THR A 77 5.62 6.16 -6.72
C THR A 77 6.23 5.85 -5.37
N TRP A 78 7.40 5.25 -5.41
CA TRP A 78 8.17 4.92 -4.23
C TRP A 78 9.60 5.42 -4.43
N GLU A 79 10.06 6.32 -3.54
CA GLU A 79 11.36 7.00 -3.68
C GLU A 79 11.48 7.71 -5.05
N GLY A 80 10.37 8.27 -5.55
CA GLY A 80 10.31 8.92 -6.86
C GLY A 80 10.36 7.95 -8.05
N SER A 81 10.49 6.64 -7.82
CA SER A 81 10.37 5.63 -8.87
C SER A 81 8.91 5.34 -9.15
N SER A 82 8.51 5.52 -10.42
CA SER A 82 7.18 5.20 -10.94
C SER A 82 6.95 3.72 -11.23
N ASN A 83 8.00 2.90 -11.18
CA ASN A 83 7.91 1.47 -11.43
C ASN A 83 8.67 0.68 -10.35
N PRO A 84 8.19 0.75 -9.09
CA PRO A 84 8.80 0.00 -8.01
C PRO A 84 8.60 -1.49 -8.26
N SER A 85 9.72 -2.21 -8.34
CA SER A 85 9.69 -3.67 -8.49
C SER A 85 9.61 -4.34 -7.11
N TYR A 86 9.04 -5.55 -7.06
CA TYR A 86 9.09 -6.39 -5.87
C TYR A 86 10.53 -6.60 -5.36
N ARG A 87 11.50 -6.65 -6.26
CA ARG A 87 12.92 -6.74 -5.91
C ARG A 87 13.39 -5.52 -5.13
N ASN A 88 13.04 -4.32 -5.59
CA ASN A 88 13.37 -3.07 -4.88
C ASN A 88 12.64 -3.04 -3.53
N PHE A 89 11.41 -3.53 -3.47
CA PHE A 89 10.67 -3.66 -2.22
C PHE A 89 11.42 -4.50 -1.19
N MET A 90 11.76 -5.73 -1.57
CA MET A 90 12.44 -6.67 -0.70
C MET A 90 13.82 -6.14 -0.27
N ALA A 91 14.57 -5.54 -1.18
CA ALA A 91 15.86 -4.95 -0.87
C ALA A 91 15.74 -3.83 0.18
N LEU A 92 14.79 -2.91 0.02
CA LEU A 92 14.58 -1.82 0.99
C LEU A 92 14.02 -2.33 2.32
N PHE A 93 13.05 -3.25 2.28
CA PHE A 93 12.42 -3.80 3.48
C PHE A 93 13.43 -4.54 4.37
N TYR A 94 14.32 -5.30 3.73
CA TYR A 94 15.37 -6.04 4.43
C TYR A 94 16.67 -5.26 4.63
N SER A 95 16.78 -4.02 4.12
CA SER A 95 18.02 -3.22 4.23
C SER A 95 18.44 -2.90 5.66
N GLN A 96 17.50 -2.92 6.61
CA GLN A 96 17.74 -2.73 8.04
C GLN A 96 18.26 -3.98 8.76
N TYR A 97 18.24 -5.14 8.10
CA TYR A 97 18.74 -6.39 8.65
C TYR A 97 20.11 -6.70 8.08
N ASP A 98 21.00 -7.24 8.92
CA ASP A 98 22.32 -7.64 8.47
C ASP A 98 22.25 -8.81 7.49
N ASP A 99 23.09 -8.77 6.46
CA ASP A 99 23.28 -9.92 5.58
C ASP A 99 24.05 -11.00 6.33
N VAL A 100 23.32 -11.96 6.88
CA VAL A 100 23.92 -13.03 7.67
C VAL A 100 24.52 -14.09 6.74
N VAL A 101 25.85 -14.27 6.80
CA VAL A 101 26.60 -15.22 5.95
C VAL A 101 26.10 -16.66 6.12
N TRP A 102 25.47 -16.98 7.26
CA TRP A 102 24.92 -18.31 7.50
C TRP A 102 23.61 -18.59 6.75
N SER A 103 22.91 -17.55 6.26
CA SER A 103 21.60 -17.68 5.60
C SER A 103 21.62 -18.66 4.43
N LYS A 104 22.72 -18.67 3.66
CA LYS A 104 22.95 -19.57 2.53
C LYS A 104 22.97 -21.05 2.90
N TYR A 105 23.30 -21.40 4.15
CA TYR A 105 23.28 -22.81 4.59
C TYR A 105 21.89 -23.28 4.99
N ILE A 106 21.02 -22.37 5.44
CA ILE A 106 19.65 -22.68 5.88
C ILE A 106 18.68 -22.63 4.69
N TRP A 107 18.75 -21.58 3.88
CA TRP A 107 17.78 -21.29 2.82
C TRP A 107 18.14 -21.87 1.44
N HIS A 108 19.20 -22.66 1.34
CA HIS A 108 19.51 -23.38 0.10
C HIS A 108 18.40 -24.40 -0.22
N LYS A 109 18.01 -24.52 -1.49
CA LYS A 109 16.83 -25.28 -1.97
C LYS A 109 16.71 -26.71 -1.40
N LYS A 110 17.85 -27.37 -1.15
CA LYS A 110 17.88 -28.74 -0.58
C LYS A 110 17.60 -28.80 0.94
N TYR A 111 17.86 -27.72 1.67
CA TYR A 111 17.80 -27.69 3.14
C TYR A 111 16.69 -26.79 3.68
N ALA A 112 16.18 -25.85 2.88
CA ALA A 112 15.13 -24.91 3.28
C ALA A 112 13.89 -25.62 3.84
N LEU A 113 13.41 -26.67 3.16
CA LEU A 113 12.25 -27.44 3.63
C LEU A 113 12.55 -28.16 4.95
N ARG A 114 13.73 -28.78 5.07
CA ARG A 114 14.14 -29.51 6.28
C ARG A 114 14.18 -28.58 7.49
N TYR A 115 14.81 -27.42 7.35
CA TYR A 115 14.90 -26.44 8.43
C TYR A 115 13.58 -25.75 8.72
N ALA A 116 12.72 -25.51 7.72
CA ALA A 116 11.36 -25.01 7.94
C ALA A 116 10.53 -26.00 8.78
N CYS A 117 10.63 -27.30 8.50
CA CYS A 117 9.99 -28.35 9.30
C CYS A 117 10.52 -28.36 10.74
N TYR A 118 11.83 -28.23 10.96
CA TYR A 118 12.39 -28.15 12.31
C TYR A 118 11.94 -26.90 13.07
N ALA A 119 11.94 -25.73 12.40
CA ALA A 119 11.45 -24.49 12.99
C ALA A 119 9.96 -24.60 13.37
N TRP A 120 9.13 -25.19 12.50
CA TRP A 120 7.73 -25.44 12.79
C TRP A 120 7.54 -26.41 13.97
N MET A 121 8.29 -27.52 14.00
CA MET A 121 8.24 -28.45 15.14
C MET A 121 8.71 -27.81 16.45
N ALA A 122 9.68 -26.91 16.41
CA ALA A 122 10.14 -26.15 17.57
C ALA A 122 9.05 -25.20 18.09
N VAL A 123 8.38 -24.45 17.19
CA VAL A 123 7.24 -23.58 17.54
C VAL A 123 6.09 -24.39 18.16
N GLN A 124 5.89 -25.62 17.69
CA GLN A 124 4.88 -26.54 18.24
C GLN A 124 5.33 -27.23 19.54
N GLY A 125 6.54 -26.99 20.04
CA GLY A 125 7.09 -27.65 21.22
C GLY A 125 7.33 -29.16 21.04
N LYS A 126 7.39 -29.63 19.78
CA LYS A 126 7.55 -31.06 19.42
C LYS A 126 8.98 -31.41 19.04
N LEU A 127 9.88 -30.44 19.07
CA LEU A 127 11.31 -30.67 18.95
C LEU A 127 11.82 -31.10 20.33
N LYS A 128 12.27 -32.35 20.44
CA LYS A 128 12.90 -32.91 21.64
C LYS A 128 14.41 -32.75 21.59
#